data_AF-A0A920KNM7-F1
#
_entry.id   AF-A0A920KNM7-F1
#
_cell.length_a   1.000
_cell.length_b   1.000
_cell.length_c   1.000
_cell.angle_alpha   90.00
_cell.angle_beta   90.00
_cell.angle_gamma   90.00
#
_symmetry.space_group_name_H-M   'P 1'
#
loop_
_entity.id
_entity.type
_entity.pdbx_description
1 polymer ?
#
loop_
_entity_poly.entity_id
_entity_poly.type
_entity_poly.pdbx_seq_one_letter_code
_entity_poly.pdbx_strand_id
1 'polypeptide(L)' 'MAATLLAEDACELQGVPVLRDVTTMTTLLASLGASVSQQEPAGALRIESGLVQTIQGAL' A
#
# COMPACT_ATOMS: atom_id res chain seq x y z
N MET A 1 -5.42 2.68 2.64
CA MET A 1 -4.48 1.66 2.14
C MET A 1 -4.82 1.26 0.70
N ALA A 2 -5.89 0.53 0.40
CA ALA A 2 -6.14 0.09 -1.00
C ALA A 2 -6.12 1.21 -2.06
N ALA A 3 -6.66 2.40 -1.75
CA ALA A 3 -6.63 3.55 -2.65
C ALA A 3 -5.22 4.05 -3.02
N THR A 4 -4.19 3.71 -2.24
CA THR A 4 -2.80 4.11 -2.54
C THR A 4 -2.24 3.40 -3.78
N LEU A 5 -2.89 2.33 -4.25
CA LEU A 5 -2.52 1.68 -5.52
C LEU A 5 -2.85 2.55 -6.74
N LEU A 6 -3.76 3.52 -6.60
CA LEU A 6 -4.18 4.42 -7.68
C LEU A 6 -3.40 5.75 -7.66
N ALA A 7 -2.55 5.97 -6.66
CA ALA A 7 -1.73 7.16 -6.58
C ALA A 7 -0.52 7.03 -7.50
N GLU A 8 -0.20 8.12 -8.21
CA GLU A 8 0.99 8.20 -9.07
C GLU A 8 2.28 8.26 -8.22
N ASP A 9 2.20 8.91 -7.05
CA ASP A 9 3.31 9.09 -6.11
C ASP A 9 3.17 8.22 -4.86
N ALA A 10 4.28 8.11 -4.13
CA ALA A 10 4.32 7.47 -2.82
C ALA A 10 3.30 8.07 -1.85
N CYS A 11 2.54 7.21 -1.18
CA CYS A 11 1.62 7.59 -0.12
C CYS A 11 2.25 7.35 1.24
N GLU A 12 2.21 8.36 2.10
CA GLU A 12 2.59 8.25 3.52
C GLU A 12 1.35 8.25 4.39
N LEU A 13 1.16 7.15 5.13
CA LEU A 13 0.06 6.98 6.07
C LEU A 13 0.62 7.10 7.48
N GLN A 14 0.02 7.99 8.28
CA GLN A 14 0.39 8.23 9.67
C GLN A 14 -0.70 7.69 10.61
N GLY A 15 -0.31 7.32 11.83
CA GLY A 15 -1.23 6.79 12.84
C GLY A 15 -1.76 5.40 12.52
N VAL A 16 -1.02 4.60 11.73
CA VAL A 16 -1.46 3.25 11.38
C VAL A 16 -1.11 2.29 12.51
N PRO A 17 -2.11 1.63 13.14
CA PRO A 17 -1.85 0.71 14.24
C PRO A 17 -1.26 -0.61 13.74
N VAL A 18 -0.46 -1.26 14.58
CA VAL A 18 0.12 -2.58 14.29
C VAL A 18 -0.92 -3.66 14.61
N LEU A 19 -1.85 -3.87 13.69
CA LEU A 19 -2.91 -4.88 13.77
C LEU A 19 -2.71 -5.96 12.71
N ARG A 20 -3.23 -7.17 12.98
CA ARG A 20 -3.18 -8.28 12.03
C ARG A 20 -3.77 -7.90 10.66
N ASP A 21 -4.88 -7.18 10.65
CA ASP A 21 -5.55 -6.75 9.42
C ASP A 21 -4.69 -5.79 8.59
N VAL A 22 -3.92 -4.91 9.27
CA VAL A 22 -2.96 -4.03 8.59
C VAL A 22 -1.85 -4.86 7.97
N THR A 23 -1.27 -5.80 8.71
CA THR A 23 -0.25 -6.72 8.18
C THR A 23 -0.77 -7.49 6.98
N THR A 24 -1.95 -8.12 7.10
CA THR A 24 -2.58 -8.85 5.99
C THR A 24 -2.81 -7.96 4.77
N MET A 25 -3.34 -6.74 4.96
CA MET A 25 -3.54 -5.80 3.87
C MET A 25 -2.20 -5.44 3.20
N THR A 26 -1.16 -5.13 3.96
CA THR A 26 0.16 -4.81 3.38
C THR A 26 0.77 -5.97 2.60
N THR A 27 0.57 -7.23 3.05
CA THR A 27 0.98 -8.42 2.29
C THR A 27 0.22 -8.57 0.97
N LEU A 28 -1.08 -8.29 0.97
CA LEU A 28 -1.90 -8.31 -0.25
C LEU A 28 -1.45 -7.23 -1.24
N LEU A 29 -1.22 -6.01 -0.77
CA LEU A 29 -0.71 -4.91 -1.60
C LEU A 29 0.66 -5.25 -2.20
N ALA A 30 1.56 -5.84 -1.41
CA ALA A 30 2.85 -6.30 -1.89
C ALA A 30 2.73 -7.39 -2.97
N SER A 31 1.79 -8.31 -2.80
CA SER A 31 1.51 -9.38 -3.78
C SER A 31 0.93 -8.84 -5.10
N LEU A 32 0.28 -7.68 -5.06
CA LEU A 32 -0.21 -6.95 -6.24
C LEU A 32 0.86 -6.07 -6.89
N GLY A 33 2.08 -6.03 -6.33
CA GLY A 33 3.22 -5.31 -6.88
C GLY A 33 3.53 -3.97 -6.20
N ALA A 34 2.84 -3.60 -5.12
CA ALA A 34 3.18 -2.39 -4.37
C ALA A 34 4.40 -2.60 -3.47
N SER A 35 5.23 -1.56 -3.32
CA SER A 35 6.29 -1.56 -2.30
C SER A 35 5.74 -0.97 -1.01
N VAL A 36 5.89 -1.69 0.10
CA VAL A 36 5.40 -1.25 1.42
C VAL A 36 6.57 -1.24 2.41
N SER A 37 6.79 -0.11 3.08
CA SER A 37 7.80 0.03 4.14
C SER A 37 7.19 0.63 5.40
N GLN A 38 7.48 0.00 6.55
CA GLN A 38 7.23 0.61 7.85
C GLN A 38 8.32 1.64 8.13
N GLN A 39 7.91 2.80 8.61
CA GLN A 39 8.81 3.90 8.96
C GLN A 39 8.93 4.00 10.48
N GLU A 40 10.11 4.42 10.94
CA GLU A 40 10.36 4.68 12.35
C GLU A 40 10.05 6.14 12.70
N PRO A 41 9.44 6.42 13.87
CA PRO A 41 8.94 5.46 14.86
C PRO A 41 7.68 4.73 14.36
N ALA A 42 7.45 3.53 14.89
CA ALA A 42 6.28 2.71 14.56
C ALA A 42 4.97 3.51 14.53
N GLY A 43 4.17 3.32 13.49
CA GLY A 43 2.91 4.06 13.27
C GLY A 43 2.85 4.80 11.93
N ALA A 44 3.93 4.78 11.15
CA ALA A 44 3.96 5.31 9.80
C ALA A 44 4.21 4.19 8.75
N LEU A 45 3.48 4.25 7.65
CA LEU A 45 3.62 3.36 6.50
C LEU A 45 3.83 4.18 5.24
N ARG A 46 4.85 3.83 4.47
CA ARG A 46 5.06 4.36 3.13
C ARG A 46 4.72 3.27 2.11
N ILE A 47 3.78 3.58 1.22
CA ILE A 47 3.29 2.68 0.18
C ILE A 47 3.50 3.33 -1.17
N GLU A 48 4.20 2.64 -2.05
CA GLU A 48 4.43 3.05 -3.43
C GLU A 48 3.73 2.06 -4.36
N SER A 49 2.85 2.57 -5.22
CA SER A 49 2.22 1.76 -6.25
C SER A 49 3.29 1.35 -7.25
N GLY A 50 3.61 0.05 -7.29
CA GLY A 50 4.52 -0.49 -8.31
C GLY A 50 3.78 -0.71 -9.63
N LEU A 51 4.29 -1.61 -10.47
CA LEU A 51 3.65 -2.00 -11.73
C LEU A 51 2.38 -2.84 -11.46
N VAL A 52 1.38 -2.25 -10.81
CA VAL A 52 0.06 -2.83 -10.63
C VAL A 52 -0.58 -2.88 -12.02
N GLN A 53 -0.74 -4.09 -12.56
CA GLN A 53 -1.29 -4.28 -13.89
C GLN A 53 -2.75 -3.79 -13.90
N THR A 54 -2.97 -2.66 -14.58
CA THR A 54 -4.32 -2.11 -14.75
C THR A 54 -4.99 -2.90 -15.86
N ILE A 55 -5.97 -3.73 -15.49
CA ILE A 55 -6.85 -4.36 -16.47
C ILE A 55 -7.86 -3.29 -16.89
N GLN A 56 -7.62 -2.65 -18.03
CA GLN A 56 -8.60 -1.74 -18.62
C GLN A 56 -9.80 -2.58 -19.10
N GLY A 57 -10.91 -2.51 -18.36
CA GLY A 57 -12.19 -3.03 -18.82
C GLY A 57 -12.63 -2.22 -20.04
N ALA A 58 -12.70 -2.88 -21.20
CA ALA A 58 -13.37 -2.33 -22.38
C ALA A 58 -14.86 -2.18 -22.05
N LEU A 59 -15.31 -0.94 -21.94
CA LEU A 59 -16.73 -0.54 -21.98
C LEU A 59 -17.13 -0.30 -23.43
#